data_AF-A0A7S0CM78-F1
#
_entry.id   AF-A0A7S0CM78-F1
#
_cell.length_a   1.000
_cell.length_b   1.000
_cell.length_c   1.000
_cell.angle_alpha   90.00
_cell.angle_beta   90.00
_cell.angle_gamma   90.00
#
_symmetry.space_group_name_H-M   'P 1'
#
loop_
_entity.id
_entity.type
_entity.pdbx_description
1 polymer ?
#
loop_
_entity_poly.entity_id
_entity_poly.type
_entity_poly.pdbx_seq_one_letter_code
_entity_poly.pdbx_strand_id
1 'polypeptide(L)'
;EDVDKALTVINSALDSGMDWEELEDLVRVEQNNGNPIALLIERLDLEHDAVVLALPQPDGDAGTDIDTEPHSSGEEDEAAPVVHVSVSLLETAHSNARKMYDKYREHKLKFERTAASAQTALTAAEKTAQKQLTDAQTKKAAAASLSSVRKQTLWFTK
;
A
#
# COMPACT_ATOMS: atom_id res chain seq x y z
N GLU A 1 -25.02 0.90 -3.28
CA GLU A 1 -26.21 1.77 -3.31
C GLU A 1 -26.07 2.93 -2.33
N ASP A 2 -25.66 2.69 -1.08
CA ASP A 2 -25.57 3.77 -0.08
C ASP A 2 -24.53 4.85 -0.44
N VAL A 3 -23.43 4.48 -1.10
CA VAL A 3 -22.49 5.44 -1.70
C VAL A 3 -23.17 6.35 -2.72
N ASP A 4 -24.03 5.81 -3.58
CA ASP A 4 -24.70 6.58 -4.63
C ASP A 4 -25.74 7.55 -4.03
N LYS A 5 -26.41 7.12 -2.96
CA LYS A 5 -27.29 8.00 -2.16
C LYS A 5 -26.50 9.11 -1.49
N ALA A 6 -25.35 8.81 -0.89
CA ALA A 6 -24.47 9.82 -0.30
C ALA A 6 -24.05 10.87 -1.32
N LEU A 7 -23.58 10.44 -2.50
CA LEU A 7 -23.22 11.32 -3.61
C LEU A 7 -24.41 12.19 -4.05
N THR A 8 -25.60 11.61 -4.17
CA THR A 8 -26.81 12.34 -4.56
C THR A 8 -27.18 13.42 -3.54
N VAL A 9 -27.11 13.11 -2.23
CA VAL A 9 -27.42 14.07 -1.16
C VAL A 9 -26.41 15.22 -1.18
N ILE A 10 -25.11 14.92 -1.24
CA ILE A 10 -24.05 15.93 -1.28
C ILE A 10 -24.21 16.82 -2.51
N ASN A 11 -24.38 16.23 -3.71
CA ASN A 11 -24.56 16.99 -4.93
C ASN A 11 -25.83 17.86 -4.89
N SER A 12 -26.93 17.36 -4.31
CA SER A 12 -28.14 18.17 -4.15
C SER A 12 -27.96 19.37 -3.22
N ALA A 13 -27.14 19.23 -2.17
CA ALA A 13 -26.80 20.32 -1.27
C ALA A 13 -25.88 21.35 -1.96
N LEU A 14 -24.90 20.90 -2.73
CA LEU A 14 -24.04 21.77 -3.53
C LEU A 14 -24.83 22.52 -4.62
N ASP A 15 -25.75 21.84 -5.31
CA ASP A 15 -26.65 22.44 -6.32
C ASP A 15 -27.57 23.51 -5.72
N SER A 16 -27.89 23.41 -4.43
CA SER A 16 -28.68 24.42 -3.72
C SER A 16 -27.90 25.70 -3.42
N GLY A 17 -26.58 25.71 -3.67
CA GLY A 17 -25.69 26.85 -3.39
C GLY A 17 -25.29 26.97 -1.92
N MET A 18 -25.34 25.88 -1.16
CA MET A 18 -24.89 25.80 0.23
C MET A 18 -23.37 25.97 0.32
N ASP A 19 -22.90 26.69 1.34
CA ASP A 19 -21.46 26.85 1.57
C ASP A 19 -20.85 25.53 2.09
N TRP A 20 -19.54 25.36 1.88
CA TRP A 20 -18.82 24.15 2.27
C TRP A 20 -18.80 23.96 3.79
N GLU A 21 -18.65 25.05 4.54
CA GLU A 21 -18.69 25.01 6.02
C GLU A 21 -20.09 24.62 6.52
N GLU A 22 -21.14 25.19 5.91
CA GLU A 22 -22.54 24.86 6.24
C GLU A 22 -22.88 23.40 5.93
N LEU A 23 -22.37 22.87 4.82
CA LEU A 23 -22.55 21.48 4.43
C LEU A 23 -21.85 20.53 5.42
N GLU A 24 -20.64 20.87 5.87
CA GLU A 24 -19.93 20.07 6.88
C GLU A 24 -20.68 20.05 8.21
N ASP A 25 -21.17 21.20 8.67
CA ASP A 25 -21.98 21.30 9.88
C ASP A 25 -23.28 20.50 9.77
N LEU A 26 -23.94 20.54 8.60
CA LEU A 26 -25.14 19.75 8.34
C LEU A 26 -24.84 18.25 8.40
N VAL A 27 -23.74 17.80 7.80
CA VAL A 27 -23.33 16.39 7.86
C VAL A 27 -23.08 15.95 9.30
N ARG A 28 -22.44 16.79 10.13
CA ARG A 28 -22.22 16.50 11.55
C ARG A 28 -23.53 16.38 12.34
N VAL A 29 -24.50 17.26 12.07
CA VAL A 29 -25.83 17.19 12.69
C VAL A 29 -26.55 15.90 12.27
N GLU A 30 -26.53 15.56 10.99
CA GLU A 30 -27.16 14.33 10.46
C GLU A 30 -26.49 13.05 10.98
N GLN A 31 -25.17 13.08 11.17
CA GLN A 31 -24.43 12.00 11.83
C GLN A 31 -24.89 11.81 13.28
N ASN A 32 -25.04 12.91 14.03
CA ASN A 32 -25.52 12.86 15.41
C ASN A 32 -27.00 12.44 15.50
N ASN A 33 -27.78 12.70 14.46
CA ASN A 33 -29.16 12.20 14.32
C ASN A 33 -29.21 10.69 13.98
N GLY A 34 -28.06 10.04 13.72
CA GLY A 34 -27.98 8.62 13.42
C GLY A 34 -28.37 8.26 11.99
N ASN A 35 -28.25 9.20 11.05
CA ASN A 35 -28.53 8.93 9.64
C ASN A 35 -27.47 7.96 9.08
N PRO A 36 -27.85 6.76 8.60
CA PRO A 36 -26.88 5.75 8.16
C PRO A 36 -26.02 6.24 7.00
N ILE A 37 -26.56 7.07 6.10
CA ILE A 37 -25.81 7.60 4.95
C ILE A 37 -24.77 8.63 5.42
N ALA A 38 -25.12 9.46 6.40
CA ALA A 38 -24.21 10.47 6.95
C ALA A 38 -23.07 9.82 7.75
N LEU A 39 -23.33 8.69 8.42
CA LEU A 39 -22.33 7.90 9.13
C LEU A 39 -21.27 7.29 8.21
N LEU A 40 -21.58 7.07 6.93
CA LEU A 40 -20.58 6.64 5.94
C LEU A 40 -19.60 7.76 5.58
N ILE A 41 -19.95 9.03 5.79
CA ILE A 41 -19.11 10.17 5.40
C ILE A 41 -18.13 10.44 6.53
N GLU A 42 -16.83 10.30 6.28
CA GLU A 42 -15.80 10.62 7.27
C GLU A 42 -15.37 12.08 7.15
N ARG A 43 -15.03 12.50 5.93
CA ARG A 43 -14.60 13.88 5.61
C ARG A 43 -14.98 14.27 4.19
N LEU A 44 -15.28 15.55 4.00
CA LEU A 44 -15.55 16.14 2.69
C LEU A 44 -14.29 16.86 2.20
N ASP A 45 -13.80 16.54 1.00
CA ASP A 45 -12.65 17.18 0.35
C ASP A 45 -13.14 17.89 -0.91
N LEU A 46 -13.94 18.93 -0.70
CA LEU A 46 -14.66 19.65 -1.74
C LEU A 46 -13.73 20.46 -2.65
N GLU A 47 -12.53 20.81 -2.17
CA GLU A 47 -11.50 21.46 -3.00
C GLU A 47 -11.08 20.59 -4.20
N HIS A 48 -11.13 19.27 -4.05
CA HIS A 48 -10.76 18.30 -5.08
C HIS A 48 -11.97 17.55 -5.68
N ASP A 49 -13.19 18.07 -5.48
CA ASP A 49 -14.44 17.43 -5.90
C ASP A 49 -14.54 15.96 -5.40
N ALA A 50 -14.09 15.71 -4.17
CA ALA A 50 -14.01 14.38 -3.60
C ALA A 50 -14.61 14.30 -2.18
N VAL A 51 -15.05 13.11 -1.80
CA VAL A 51 -15.50 12.79 -0.45
C VAL A 51 -14.81 11.51 0.01
N VAL A 52 -14.46 11.43 1.29
CA VAL A 52 -13.89 10.22 1.87
C VAL A 52 -14.96 9.52 2.68
N LEU A 53 -15.22 8.27 2.27
CA LEU A 53 -16.23 7.42 2.86
C LEU A 53 -15.57 6.33 3.70
N ALA A 54 -16.08 6.15 4.91
CA ALA A 54 -15.80 5.05 5.80
C ALA A 54 -16.70 3.87 5.43
N LEU A 55 -16.16 2.91 4.68
CA LEU A 55 -16.90 1.73 4.23
C LEU A 55 -16.57 0.54 5.13
N PRO A 56 -17.57 -0.13 5.73
CA PRO A 56 -17.32 -1.36 6.48
C PRO A 56 -16.84 -2.45 5.53
N GLN A 57 -15.73 -3.10 5.88
CA GLN A 57 -15.23 -4.23 5.13
C GLN A 57 -16.17 -5.43 5.34
N PRO A 58 -16.62 -6.11 4.27
CA PRO A 58 -17.41 -7.31 4.43
C PRO A 58 -16.57 -8.40 5.09
N ASP A 59 -17.07 -8.93 6.21
CA ASP A 59 -16.46 -10.03 6.94
C ASP A 59 -16.41 -11.28 6.04
N GLY A 60 -15.27 -11.52 5.38
CA GLY A 60 -15.10 -12.73 4.57
C GLY A 60 -14.10 -12.70 3.43
N ASP A 61 -13.56 -11.54 3.03
CA ASP A 61 -12.46 -11.51 2.05
C ASP A 61 -11.09 -11.50 2.76
N ALA A 62 -10.70 -12.66 3.28
CA ALA A 62 -9.35 -12.98 3.75
C ALA A 62 -8.35 -13.15 2.58
N GLY A 63 -8.52 -12.35 1.51
CA GLY A 63 -7.68 -12.37 0.31
C GLY A 63 -6.78 -11.14 0.15
N THR A 64 -6.82 -10.20 1.10
CA THR A 64 -6.05 -8.97 1.02
C THR A 64 -4.81 -9.06 1.90
N ASP A 65 -3.71 -9.52 1.29
CA ASP A 65 -2.32 -9.37 1.78
C ASP A 65 -1.89 -7.88 1.76
N ILE A 66 -2.73 -6.97 2.27
CA ILE A 66 -2.31 -5.62 2.60
C ILE A 66 -1.87 -5.70 4.06
N ASP A 67 -0.57 -5.50 4.23
CA ASP A 67 0.12 -5.20 5.47
C ASP A 67 -0.43 -3.88 6.05
N THR A 68 -1.72 -3.88 6.41
CA THR A 68 -2.33 -2.80 7.19
C THR A 68 -1.79 -3.01 8.59
N GLU A 69 -0.62 -2.40 8.84
CA GLU A 69 -0.13 -2.16 10.19
C GLU A 69 -1.32 -1.68 11.04
N PRO A 70 -1.72 -2.44 12.08
CA PRO A 70 -2.84 -2.04 12.90
C PRO A 70 -2.44 -0.77 13.63
N HIS A 71 -2.98 0.37 13.18
CA HIS A 71 -2.88 1.61 13.92
C HIS A 71 -3.55 1.38 15.28
N SER A 72 -2.69 1.23 16.28
CA SER A 72 -3.04 1.12 17.68
C SER A 72 -3.77 2.39 18.15
N SER A 73 -5.05 2.23 18.47
CA SER A 73 -5.76 3.03 19.47
C SER A 73 -6.68 2.09 20.23
N GLY A 74 -6.60 2.17 21.57
CA GLY A 74 -6.97 1.11 22.49
C GLY A 74 -8.46 0.74 22.56
N GLU A 75 -8.64 -0.47 23.09
CA GLU A 75 -9.74 -0.96 23.95
C GLU A 75 -11.20 -0.71 23.51
N GLU A 76 -11.90 -1.84 23.32
CA GLU A 76 -13.36 -2.03 23.46
C GLU A 76 -14.28 -1.62 22.29
N ASP A 77 -14.25 -2.39 21.19
CA ASP A 77 -15.43 -3.01 20.55
C ASP A 77 -14.92 -3.83 19.35
N GLU A 78 -15.43 -5.06 19.11
CA GLU A 78 -15.14 -5.81 17.87
C GLU A 78 -15.89 -5.16 16.68
N ALA A 79 -15.52 -3.93 16.35
CA ALA A 79 -16.00 -3.22 15.18
C ALA A 79 -15.33 -3.82 13.94
N ALA A 80 -16.15 -4.20 12.95
CA ALA A 80 -15.65 -4.65 11.64
C ALA A 80 -14.64 -3.64 11.09
N PRO A 81 -13.56 -4.10 10.43
CA PRO A 81 -12.54 -3.20 9.90
C PRO A 81 -13.17 -2.21 8.92
N VAL A 82 -12.94 -0.92 9.15
CA VAL A 82 -13.45 0.16 8.29
C VAL A 82 -12.35 0.59 7.32
N VAL A 83 -12.69 0.72 6.05
CA VAL A 83 -11.78 1.18 5.01
C VAL A 83 -12.19 2.58 4.55
N HIS A 84 -11.22 3.50 4.60
CA HIS A 84 -11.40 4.87 4.16
C HIS A 84 -11.12 4.99 2.66
N VAL A 85 -12.15 5.34 1.89
CA VAL A 85 -12.10 5.39 0.43
C VAL A 85 -12.43 6.79 -0.08
N SER A 86 -11.52 7.38 -0.85
CA SER A 86 -11.78 8.63 -1.56
C SER A 86 -12.59 8.36 -2.83
N VAL A 87 -13.74 9.02 -2.96
CA VAL A 87 -14.70 8.89 -4.05
C VAL A 87 -14.93 10.27 -4.67
N SER A 88 -14.90 10.37 -6.01
CA SER A 88 -15.15 11.64 -6.69
C SER A 88 -16.65 11.92 -6.79
N LEU A 89 -17.05 13.17 -6.51
CA LEU A 89 -18.42 13.67 -6.56
C LEU A 89 -18.96 13.83 -8.00
N LEU A 90 -18.05 14.02 -8.96
CA LEU A 90 -18.37 14.24 -10.38
C LEU A 90 -18.75 12.96 -11.12
N GLU A 91 -18.54 11.80 -10.48
CA GLU A 91 -18.74 10.50 -11.10
C GLU A 91 -19.72 9.64 -10.32
N THR A 92 -20.36 8.71 -11.02
CA THR A 92 -21.23 7.73 -10.36
C THR A 92 -20.43 6.79 -9.48
N ALA A 93 -21.08 6.21 -8.47
CA ALA A 93 -20.45 5.23 -7.59
C ALA A 93 -19.82 4.06 -8.39
N HIS A 94 -20.47 3.61 -9.47
CA HIS A 94 -19.97 2.55 -10.34
C HIS A 94 -18.71 2.95 -11.13
N SER A 95 -18.65 4.20 -11.63
CA SER A 95 -17.46 4.70 -12.33
C SER A 95 -16.26 4.78 -11.39
N ASN A 96 -16.47 5.33 -10.19
CA ASN A 96 -15.47 5.39 -9.13
C ASN A 96 -14.95 3.98 -8.77
N ALA A 97 -15.84 3.02 -8.54
CA ALA A 97 -15.48 1.64 -8.24
C ALA A 97 -14.65 1.01 -9.37
N ARG A 98 -15.06 1.21 -10.63
CA ARG A 98 -14.33 0.71 -11.79
C ARG A 98 -12.90 1.26 -11.85
N LYS A 99 -12.73 2.57 -11.66
CA LYS A 99 -11.40 3.21 -11.65
C LYS A 99 -10.49 2.64 -10.57
N MET A 100 -11.01 2.41 -9.37
CA MET A 100 -10.24 1.78 -8.28
C MET A 100 -9.82 0.36 -8.64
N TYR A 101 -10.72 -0.42 -9.23
CA TYR A 101 -10.41 -1.77 -9.69
C TYR A 101 -9.37 -1.79 -10.83
N ASP A 102 -9.46 -0.85 -11.77
CA ASP A 102 -8.48 -0.70 -12.84
C ASP A 102 -7.10 -0.35 -12.29
N LYS A 103 -7.02 0.55 -11.31
CA LYS A 103 -5.78 0.83 -10.57
C LYS A 103 -5.23 -0.42 -9.90
N TYR A 104 -6.05 -1.16 -9.14
CA TYR A 104 -5.62 -2.40 -8.50
C TYR A 104 -5.02 -3.39 -9.50
N ARG A 105 -5.68 -3.59 -10.65
CA ARG A 105 -5.20 -4.47 -11.71
C ARG A 105 -3.86 -4.02 -12.28
N GLU A 106 -3.67 -2.73 -12.51
CA GLU A 106 -2.39 -2.18 -12.96
C GLU A 106 -1.29 -2.34 -11.90
N HIS A 107 -1.60 -2.07 -10.64
CA HIS A 107 -0.67 -2.22 -9.52
C HIS A 107 -0.24 -3.69 -9.38
N LYS A 108 -1.19 -4.63 -9.45
CA LYS A 108 -0.91 -6.06 -9.42
C LYS A 108 0.02 -6.47 -10.56
N LEU A 109 -0.26 -6.04 -11.79
CA LEU A 109 0.60 -6.34 -12.95
C LEU A 109 2.01 -5.76 -12.79
N LYS A 110 2.13 -4.51 -12.30
CA LYS A 110 3.42 -3.86 -12.02
C LYS A 110 4.18 -4.57 -10.92
N PHE A 111 3.48 -5.03 -9.88
CA PHE A 111 4.03 -5.81 -8.79
C PHE A 111 4.59 -7.14 -9.31
N GLU A 112 3.80 -7.92 -10.06
CA GLU A 112 4.23 -9.19 -10.65
C GLU A 112 5.47 -9.03 -11.54
N ARG A 113 5.49 -8.00 -12.40
CA ARG A 113 6.65 -7.69 -13.26
C ARG A 113 7.89 -7.31 -12.46
N THR A 114 7.72 -6.46 -11.44
CA THR A 114 8.82 -6.03 -10.57
C THR A 114 9.34 -7.20 -9.75
N ALA A 115 8.47 -8.05 -9.22
CA ALA A 115 8.83 -9.24 -8.46
C ALA A 115 9.61 -10.24 -9.33
N ALA A 116 9.16 -10.49 -10.56
CA ALA A 116 9.89 -11.35 -11.51
C ALA A 116 11.29 -10.78 -11.83
N SER A 117 11.38 -9.48 -12.13
CA SER A 117 12.67 -8.83 -12.36
C SER A 117 13.58 -8.89 -11.12
N ALA A 118 13.04 -8.64 -9.94
CA ALA A 118 13.78 -8.74 -8.67
C ALA A 118 14.32 -10.16 -8.45
N GLN A 119 13.52 -11.20 -8.68
CA GLN A 119 13.97 -12.60 -8.58
C GLN A 119 15.12 -12.89 -9.55
N THR A 120 15.04 -12.43 -10.81
CA THR A 120 16.13 -12.61 -11.78
C THR A 120 17.42 -11.91 -11.32
N ALA A 121 17.32 -10.70 -10.79
CA ALA A 121 18.47 -9.96 -10.27
C ALA A 121 19.10 -10.65 -9.04
N LEU A 122 18.27 -11.17 -8.12
CA LEU A 122 18.73 -11.92 -6.96
C LEU A 122 19.51 -13.17 -7.38
N THR A 123 18.97 -14.00 -8.29
CA THR A 123 19.70 -15.20 -8.75
C THR A 123 21.02 -14.87 -9.47
N ALA A 124 21.10 -13.74 -10.17
CA ALA A 124 22.33 -13.28 -10.81
C ALA A 124 23.35 -12.76 -9.79
N ALA A 125 22.89 -12.03 -8.78
CA ALA A 125 23.71 -11.56 -7.66
C ALA A 125 24.24 -12.74 -6.84
N GLU A 126 23.42 -13.74 -6.54
CA GLU A 126 23.81 -14.99 -5.86
C GLU A 126 24.92 -15.72 -6.63
N LYS A 127 24.76 -15.94 -7.93
CA LYS A 127 25.79 -16.57 -8.77
C LYS A 127 27.09 -15.77 -8.78
N THR A 128 27.00 -14.44 -8.82
CA THR A 128 28.18 -13.56 -8.80
C THR A 128 28.88 -13.62 -7.45
N ALA A 129 28.14 -13.59 -6.34
CA ALA A 129 28.66 -13.73 -4.99
C ALA A 129 29.35 -15.10 -4.80
N GLN A 130 28.74 -16.19 -5.27
CA GLN A 130 29.36 -17.52 -5.23
C GLN A 130 30.70 -17.56 -5.98
N LYS A 131 30.77 -17.00 -7.19
CA LYS A 131 32.04 -16.89 -7.95
C LYS A 131 33.08 -16.08 -7.20
N GLN A 132 32.69 -14.95 -6.60
CA GLN A 132 33.60 -14.14 -5.80
C GLN A 132 34.13 -14.90 -4.57
N LEU A 133 33.28 -15.71 -3.91
CA LEU A 133 33.70 -16.57 -2.81
C LEU A 133 34.70 -17.65 -3.26
N THR A 134 34.44 -18.33 -4.37
CA THR A 134 35.36 -19.36 -4.91
C THR A 134 36.69 -18.75 -5.35
N ASP A 135 36.66 -17.59 -6.01
CA ASP A 135 37.87 -16.87 -6.42
C ASP A 135 38.67 -16.39 -5.22
N ALA A 136 38.01 -15.92 -4.16
CA ALA A 136 38.66 -15.53 -2.92
C ALA A 136 39.29 -16.73 -2.20
N GLN A 137 38.61 -17.89 -2.17
CA GLN A 137 39.14 -19.12 -1.58
C GLN A 137 40.35 -19.65 -2.35
N THR A 138 40.28 -19.73 -3.68
CA THR A 138 41.41 -20.18 -4.52
C THR A 138 42.61 -19.25 -4.40
N LYS A 139 42.40 -17.93 -4.39
CA LYS A 139 43.47 -16.95 -4.14
C LYS A 139 44.09 -17.12 -2.76
N LYS A 140 43.29 -17.34 -1.71
CA LYS A 140 43.81 -17.63 -0.36
C LYS A 140 44.63 -18.92 -0.31
N ALA A 141 44.17 -19.99 -0.96
CA ALA A 141 44.90 -21.26 -1.03
C ALA A 141 46.23 -21.11 -1.78
N ALA A 142 46.24 -20.38 -2.90
CA ALA A 142 47.47 -20.08 -3.65
C ALA A 142 48.45 -19.21 -2.86
N ALA A 143 47.95 -18.20 -2.13
CA ALA A 143 48.80 -17.39 -1.26
C ALA A 143 49.42 -18.20 -0.10
N ALA A 144 48.67 -19.15 0.47
CA ALA A 144 49.17 -20.04 1.52
C ALA A 144 50.28 -20.97 1.00
N SER A 145 50.13 -21.54 -0.22
CA SER A 145 51.17 -22.38 -0.81
C SER A 145 52.44 -21.59 -1.17
N LEU A 146 52.30 -20.39 -1.74
CA LEU A 146 53.41 -19.47 -2.02
C LEU A 146 54.14 -19.01 -0.74
N SER A 147 53.41 -18.73 0.33
CA SER A 147 54.02 -18.37 1.63
C SER A 147 54.80 -19.54 2.25
N SER A 148 54.38 -20.79 2.03
CA SER A 148 55.09 -21.97 2.53
C SER A 148 56.43 -22.13 1.81
N VAL A 149 56.44 -22.02 0.48
CA VAL A 149 57.66 -22.11 -0.35
C VAL A 149 58.69 -21.04 0.02
N ARG A 150 58.27 -19.79 0.21
CA ARG A 150 59.18 -18.69 0.60
C ARG A 150 59.86 -18.88 1.96
N LYS A 151 59.24 -19.62 2.89
CA LYS A 151 59.86 -19.92 4.20
C LYS A 151 60.96 -20.98 4.10
N GLN A 152 60.98 -21.79 3.02
CA GLN A 152 61.98 -22.85 2.82
C GLN A 152 63.24 -22.39 2.06
N THR A 153 63.28 -21.17 1.53
CA THR A 153 64.37 -20.69 0.65
C THR A 153 65.42 -19.79 1.33
N LEU A 154 65.49 -19.73 2.67
CA LEU A 154 66.37 -18.79 3.40
C LEU A 154 67.56 -19.43 4.13
N TRP A 155 68.07 -20.57 3.66
CA TRP A 155 69.28 -21.18 4.24
C TRP A 155 70.60 -20.79 3.54
N PHE A 156 70.53 -20.13 2.37
CA PHE A 156 71.67 -19.85 1.48
C PHE A 156 72.04 -18.36 1.32
N THR A 157 71.68 -17.51 2.27
CA THR A 157 72.36 -16.20 2.44
C THR A 157 73.08 -16.21 3.78
N LYS A 158 74.38 -16.52 3.71
CA LYS A 158 75.35 -16.43 4.80
C LYS A 158 76.42 -15.43 4.39
#